data_AF-A0A2N0BKH4-F1
#
_entry.id   AF-A0A2N0BKH4-F1
#
_cell.length_a   1.000
_cell.length_b   1.000
_cell.length_c   1.000
_cell.angle_alpha   90.00
_cell.angle_beta   90.00
_cell.angle_gamma   90.00
#
_symmetry.space_group_name_H-M   'P 1'
#
loop_
_entity.id
_entity.type
_entity.pdbx_description
1 polymer ?
#
loop_
_entity_poly.entity_id
_entity_poly.type
_entity_poly.pdbx_seq_one_letter_code
_entity_poly.pdbx_strand_id
1 'polypeptide(L)'
;MKRIGLRRIALLTAGLLSVSGNVSASSLNFSTRISVQDCFSAEHTTEPADLFKSTLPLEEKKRLAETLSLKEGKSRYKSVACIQGKNLSEEDYAVLLEDWNRHLTLYAELNSYYENYVLSDEKTRSLNSIEWELLNLHLKQKRELTARMNDAVTLALKGEKISEDNFAMIYLSLFLVQLEFWDAMPKTYRDNIL
;
A
#
# COMPACT_ATOMS: atom_id res chain seq x y z
N MET A 1 35.45 12.65 30.65
CA MET A 1 34.70 12.92 29.40
C MET A 1 33.70 11.80 29.17
N LYS A 2 32.41 12.14 29.09
CA LYS A 2 31.26 11.23 29.06
C LYS A 2 31.24 10.41 27.75
N ARG A 3 31.32 9.09 27.84
CA ARG A 3 30.95 8.16 26.75
C ARG A 3 29.53 7.65 26.98
N ILE A 4 28.54 8.48 26.70
CA ILE A 4 27.12 8.11 26.65
C ILE A 4 26.64 8.66 25.31
N GLY A 5 26.40 7.80 24.33
CA GLY A 5 25.91 8.30 23.04
C GLY A 5 25.76 7.32 21.89
N LEU A 6 26.37 6.13 21.90
CA LEU A 6 26.26 5.23 20.72
C LEU A 6 25.29 4.05 20.88
N ARG A 7 24.93 3.65 22.10
CA ARG A 7 24.04 2.48 22.32
C ARG A 7 22.54 2.77 22.21
N ARG A 8 22.11 4.04 22.20
CA ARG A 8 20.68 4.40 22.11
C ARG A 8 20.19 4.65 20.68
N ILE A 9 21.08 4.85 19.72
CA ILE A 9 20.72 5.08 18.31
C ILE A 9 20.52 3.75 17.56
N ALA A 10 21.20 2.68 17.98
CA ALA A 10 21.07 1.35 17.37
C ALA A 10 19.77 0.60 17.71
N LEU A 11 18.94 1.11 18.64
CA LEU A 11 17.68 0.48 19.04
C LEU A 11 16.44 1.11 18.37
N LEU A 12 16.61 2.19 17.60
CA LEU A 12 15.52 2.87 16.88
C LEU A 12 15.42 2.47 15.40
N THR A 13 16.38 1.69 14.88
CA THR A 13 16.41 1.24 13.47
C THR A 13 15.93 -0.21 13.28
N ALA A 14 15.60 -0.93 14.37
CA ALA A 14 15.18 -2.33 14.31
C ALA A 14 13.66 -2.53 14.11
N GLY A 15 12.87 -1.45 13.98
CA GLY A 15 11.40 -1.51 13.94
C GLY A 15 10.74 -1.33 12.56
N LEU A 16 11.49 -1.08 11.49
CA LEU A 16 10.90 -0.58 10.22
C LEU A 16 11.25 -1.36 8.96
N LEU A 17 11.98 -2.49 9.05
CA LEU A 17 12.32 -3.30 7.88
C LEU A 17 12.25 -4.79 8.20
N SER A 18 11.04 -5.29 8.48
CA SER A 18 10.71 -6.69 8.25
C SER A 18 9.98 -6.82 6.91
N VAL A 19 10.75 -6.73 5.82
CA VAL A 19 10.31 -7.22 4.50
C VAL A 19 10.54 -8.73 4.50
N SER A 20 9.70 -9.46 5.24
CA SER A 20 9.53 -10.89 5.07
C SER A 20 8.32 -11.10 4.17
N GLY A 21 8.53 -11.66 2.98
CA GLY A 21 7.56 -11.81 1.90
C GLY A 21 6.42 -12.80 2.18
N ASN A 22 5.57 -12.47 3.15
CA ASN A 22 4.20 -12.95 3.23
C ASN A 22 3.30 -11.79 2.80
N VAL A 23 2.53 -11.98 1.73
CA VAL A 23 1.47 -11.04 1.35
C VAL A 23 0.33 -11.25 2.35
N SER A 24 0.36 -10.46 3.41
CA SER A 24 -0.70 -10.41 4.42
C SER A 24 -1.81 -9.52 3.88
N ALA A 25 -3.06 -9.96 3.96
CA ALA A 25 -4.21 -9.17 3.55
C ALA A 25 -4.15 -7.79 4.23
N SER A 26 -4.01 -6.71 3.46
CA SER A 26 -3.75 -5.35 3.91
C SER A 26 -4.95 -4.79 4.66
N SER A 27 -5.01 -5.10 5.94
CA SER A 27 -5.85 -4.43 6.92
C SER A 27 -5.53 -2.93 6.95
N LEU A 28 -6.43 -2.12 7.53
CA LEU A 28 -6.01 -0.78 7.94
C LEU A 28 -4.81 -0.93 8.85
N ASN A 29 -3.76 -0.15 8.60
CA ASN A 29 -2.55 -0.19 9.40
C ASN A 29 -1.93 1.19 9.42
N PHE A 30 -2.20 1.93 10.49
CA PHE A 30 -1.56 3.20 10.77
C PHE A 30 -1.41 3.38 12.27
N SER A 31 -0.43 4.19 12.67
CA SER A 31 -0.23 4.49 14.08
C SER A 31 -1.36 5.40 14.56
N THR A 32 -2.07 4.95 15.59
CA THR A 32 -3.11 5.75 16.25
C THR A 32 -2.97 5.69 17.76
N ARG A 33 -3.39 6.76 18.42
CA ARG A 33 -3.38 6.91 19.89
C ARG A 33 -4.60 6.28 20.56
N ILE A 34 -5.66 6.00 19.80
CA ILE A 34 -6.89 5.40 20.33
C ILE A 34 -6.81 3.87 20.29
N SER A 35 -7.59 3.19 21.14
CA SER A 35 -7.57 1.73 21.28
C SER A 35 -8.39 1.02 20.19
N VAL A 36 -7.88 1.02 18.95
CA VAL A 36 -8.49 0.33 17.78
C VAL A 36 -7.52 -0.59 17.04
N GLN A 37 -6.35 -0.85 17.62
CA GLN A 37 -5.27 -1.64 17.02
C GLN A 37 -5.70 -3.10 16.80
N ASP A 38 -6.67 -3.59 17.58
CA ASP A 38 -7.28 -4.90 17.37
C ASP A 38 -8.06 -4.97 16.03
N CYS A 39 -8.57 -3.85 15.54
CA CYS A 39 -9.20 -3.74 14.22
C CYS A 39 -8.20 -3.79 13.05
N PHE A 40 -6.90 -3.65 13.31
CA PHE A 40 -5.84 -3.67 12.28
C PHE A 40 -5.26 -5.06 12.01
N SER A 41 -5.81 -6.11 12.64
CA SER A 41 -5.33 -7.47 12.42
C SER A 41 -5.59 -7.94 10.98
N ALA A 42 -4.52 -8.33 10.30
CA ALA A 42 -4.58 -8.93 8.98
C ALA A 42 -4.86 -10.43 9.09
N GLU A 43 -5.66 -10.98 8.17
CA GLU A 43 -5.71 -12.42 7.98
C GLU A 43 -4.37 -12.89 7.39
N HIS A 44 -3.67 -13.76 8.09
CA HIS A 44 -2.43 -14.36 7.62
C HIS A 44 -2.73 -15.35 6.51
N THR A 45 -2.33 -15.02 5.28
CA THR A 45 -2.45 -15.89 4.12
C THR A 45 -1.09 -16.38 3.64
N THR A 46 -0.98 -17.69 3.45
CA THR A 46 0.14 -18.34 2.77
C THR A 46 -0.09 -18.26 1.25
N GLU A 47 0.03 -17.07 0.68
CA GLU A 47 -0.01 -16.86 -0.78
C GLU A 47 1.38 -16.47 -1.29
N PRO A 48 1.71 -16.78 -2.56
CA PRO A 48 3.09 -16.94 -3.00
C PRO A 48 3.89 -15.65 -2.82
N ALA A 49 5.16 -15.84 -2.45
CA ALA A 49 6.14 -14.78 -2.35
C ALA A 49 6.11 -13.90 -3.62
N ASP A 50 5.73 -12.65 -3.43
CA ASP A 50 5.80 -11.53 -4.37
C ASP A 50 5.23 -11.83 -5.78
N LEU A 51 3.90 -11.75 -5.92
CA LEU A 51 3.14 -11.90 -7.18
C LEU A 51 3.83 -11.21 -8.37
N PHE A 52 4.38 -10.02 -8.14
CA PHE A 52 5.01 -9.16 -9.16
C PHE A 52 6.39 -9.67 -9.59
N LYS A 53 7.12 -10.35 -8.70
CA LYS A 53 8.43 -10.96 -9.01
C LYS A 53 8.33 -12.41 -9.44
N SER A 54 7.16 -13.03 -9.36
CA SER A 54 6.96 -14.41 -9.77
C SER A 54 7.19 -14.63 -11.28
N THR A 55 7.62 -15.83 -11.64
CA THR A 55 7.84 -16.25 -13.05
C THR A 55 6.55 -16.75 -13.72
N LEU A 56 5.39 -16.59 -13.08
CA LEU A 56 4.11 -17.04 -13.60
C LEU A 56 3.73 -16.26 -14.88
N PRO A 57 3.00 -16.88 -15.83
CA PRO A 57 2.43 -16.18 -16.97
C PRO A 57 1.49 -15.04 -16.53
N LEU A 58 1.40 -13.97 -17.34
CA LEU A 58 0.58 -12.79 -17.01
C LEU A 58 -0.88 -13.16 -16.69
N GLU A 59 -1.51 -14.02 -17.49
CA GLU A 59 -2.90 -14.44 -17.26
C GLU A 59 -3.10 -15.17 -15.93
N GLU A 60 -2.11 -15.95 -15.49
CA GLU A 60 -2.15 -16.59 -14.19
C GLU A 60 -1.96 -15.58 -13.06
N LYS A 61 -1.05 -14.61 -13.24
CA LYS A 61 -0.89 -13.48 -12.30
C LYS A 61 -2.17 -12.66 -12.17
N LYS A 62 -2.91 -12.42 -13.26
CA LYS A 62 -4.19 -11.71 -13.25
C LYS A 62 -5.26 -12.45 -12.45
N ARG A 63 -5.38 -13.77 -12.62
CA ARG A 63 -6.30 -14.61 -11.80
C ARG A 63 -5.93 -14.61 -10.32
N LEU A 64 -4.64 -14.63 -10.00
CA LEU A 64 -4.18 -14.50 -8.63
C LEU A 64 -4.47 -13.10 -8.07
N ALA A 65 -4.30 -12.05 -8.86
CA ALA A 65 -4.66 -10.68 -8.48
C ALA A 65 -6.15 -10.53 -8.17
N GLU A 66 -7.05 -11.19 -8.91
CA GLU A 66 -8.48 -11.26 -8.58
C GLU A 66 -8.69 -11.86 -7.19
N THR A 67 -8.10 -13.03 -6.92
CA THR A 67 -8.24 -13.70 -5.62
C THR A 67 -7.67 -12.85 -4.47
N LEU A 68 -6.49 -12.28 -4.67
CA LEU A 68 -5.83 -11.40 -3.71
C LEU A 68 -6.68 -10.15 -3.46
N SER A 69 -7.18 -9.49 -4.51
CA SER A 69 -7.96 -8.26 -4.39
C SER A 69 -9.20 -8.43 -3.52
N LEU A 70 -9.88 -9.59 -3.62
CA LEU A 70 -11.04 -9.92 -2.79
C LEU A 70 -10.63 -10.04 -1.31
N LYS A 71 -9.52 -10.70 -1.04
CA LYS A 71 -9.00 -10.87 0.33
C LYS A 71 -8.56 -9.55 0.95
N GLU A 72 -7.83 -8.75 0.17
CA GLU A 72 -7.39 -7.40 0.51
C GLU A 72 -8.58 -6.48 0.80
N GLY A 73 -9.56 -6.46 -0.10
CA GLY A 73 -10.79 -5.69 0.05
C GLY A 73 -11.58 -6.09 1.30
N LYS A 74 -11.73 -7.41 1.54
CA LYS A 74 -12.38 -7.96 2.73
C LYS A 74 -11.66 -7.59 4.02
N SER A 75 -10.33 -7.71 4.04
CA SER A 75 -9.51 -7.35 5.21
C SER A 75 -9.67 -5.86 5.53
N ARG A 76 -9.57 -5.00 4.52
CA ARG A 76 -9.78 -3.55 4.65
C ARG A 76 -11.19 -3.22 5.18
N TYR A 77 -12.22 -3.83 4.59
CA TYR A 77 -13.61 -3.65 5.00
C TYR A 77 -13.84 -4.08 6.46
N LYS A 78 -13.30 -5.23 6.87
CA LYS A 78 -13.38 -5.71 8.25
C LYS A 78 -12.74 -4.74 9.24
N SER A 79 -11.57 -4.18 8.92
CA SER A 79 -10.94 -3.16 9.78
C SER A 79 -11.84 -1.94 9.98
N VAL A 80 -12.38 -1.41 8.88
CA VAL A 80 -13.30 -0.27 8.92
C VAL A 80 -14.56 -0.59 9.72
N ALA A 81 -15.20 -1.73 9.44
CA ALA A 81 -16.42 -2.15 10.12
C ALA A 81 -16.19 -2.37 11.63
N CYS A 82 -15.02 -2.92 12.00
CA CYS A 82 -14.62 -3.05 13.40
C CYS A 82 -14.54 -1.69 14.09
N ILE A 83 -13.86 -0.71 13.47
CA ILE A 83 -13.74 0.66 14.00
C ILE A 83 -15.11 1.31 14.15
N GLN A 84 -15.96 1.23 13.12
CA GLN A 84 -17.32 1.77 13.17
C GLN A 84 -18.15 1.13 14.31
N GLY A 85 -17.94 -0.17 14.58
CA GLY A 85 -18.59 -0.89 15.66
C GLY A 85 -18.09 -0.56 17.07
N LYS A 86 -16.99 0.18 17.23
CA LYS A 86 -16.44 0.56 18.55
C LYS A 86 -17.22 1.68 19.23
N ASN A 87 -18.15 2.35 18.54
CA ASN A 87 -18.91 3.50 19.07
C ASN A 87 -18.00 4.52 19.76
N LEU A 88 -16.97 4.97 19.05
CA LEU A 88 -15.99 5.93 19.57
C LEU A 88 -16.68 7.23 20.00
N SER A 89 -16.14 7.86 21.04
CA SER A 89 -16.54 9.23 21.42
C SER A 89 -16.20 10.21 20.30
N GLU A 90 -16.86 11.37 20.26
CA GLU A 90 -16.54 12.43 19.27
C GLU A 90 -15.06 12.87 19.37
N GLU A 91 -14.50 12.89 20.59
CA GLU A 91 -13.10 13.22 20.84
C GLU A 91 -12.14 12.17 20.27
N ASP A 92 -12.36 10.88 20.59
CA ASP A 92 -11.54 9.78 20.05
C ASP A 92 -11.64 9.71 18.52
N TYR A 93 -12.83 10.01 18.00
CA TYR A 93 -13.10 10.04 16.58
C TYR A 93 -12.30 11.14 15.87
N ALA A 94 -12.24 12.35 16.45
CA ALA A 94 -11.41 13.43 15.95
C ALA A 94 -9.92 13.06 15.95
N VAL A 95 -9.44 12.40 17.02
CA VAL A 95 -8.06 11.90 17.11
C VAL A 95 -7.76 10.86 16.03
N LEU A 96 -8.69 9.93 15.78
CA LEU A 96 -8.54 8.91 14.74
C LEU A 96 -8.38 9.53 13.34
N LEU A 97 -9.21 10.53 13.02
CA LEU A 97 -9.13 11.22 11.73
C LEU A 97 -7.84 12.05 11.60
N GLU A 98 -7.37 12.67 12.69
CA GLU A 98 -6.08 13.36 12.72
C GLU A 98 -4.93 12.37 12.46
N ASP A 99 -4.95 11.21 13.13
CA ASP A 99 -3.95 10.15 12.98
C ASP A 99 -3.96 9.57 11.55
N TRP A 100 -5.14 9.38 10.97
CA TRP A 100 -5.31 8.96 9.57
C TRP A 100 -4.77 9.99 8.59
N ASN A 101 -5.08 11.28 8.76
CA ASN A 101 -4.55 12.35 7.91
C ASN A 101 -3.03 12.43 7.98
N ARG A 102 -2.45 12.29 9.18
CA ARG A 102 -1.00 12.21 9.37
C ARG A 102 -0.40 11.01 8.63
N HIS A 103 -1.06 9.86 8.67
CA HIS A 103 -0.66 8.69 7.88
C HIS A 103 -0.68 8.98 6.37
N LEU A 104 -1.73 9.62 5.86
CA LEU A 104 -1.84 10.01 4.46
C LEU A 104 -0.71 10.96 4.03
N THR A 105 -0.37 11.95 4.86
CA THR A 105 0.75 12.86 4.58
C THR A 105 2.07 12.10 4.48
N LEU A 106 2.40 11.27 5.47
CA LEU A 106 3.62 10.47 5.45
C LEU A 106 3.68 9.54 4.23
N TYR A 107 2.56 8.89 3.92
CA TYR A 107 2.45 7.99 2.79
C TYR A 107 2.65 8.72 1.45
N ALA A 108 2.10 9.92 1.32
CA ALA A 108 2.31 10.78 0.13
C ALA A 108 3.78 11.20 -0.02
N GLU A 109 4.46 11.55 1.08
CA GLU A 109 5.89 11.88 1.05
C GLU A 109 6.74 10.68 0.61
N LEU A 110 6.51 9.49 1.20
CA LEU A 110 7.20 8.26 0.82
C LEU A 110 6.98 7.90 -0.66
N ASN A 111 5.75 8.03 -1.15
CA ASN A 111 5.45 7.82 -2.56
C ASN A 111 6.14 8.84 -3.46
N SER A 112 6.25 10.10 -3.05
CA SER A 112 7.00 11.10 -3.82
C SER A 112 8.48 10.73 -3.94
N TYR A 113 9.12 10.27 -2.85
CA TYR A 113 10.48 9.76 -2.91
C TYR A 113 10.63 8.56 -3.84
N TYR A 114 9.69 7.61 -3.78
CA TYR A 114 9.67 6.46 -4.67
C TYR A 114 9.48 6.86 -6.13
N GLU A 115 8.54 7.77 -6.43
CA GLU A 115 8.31 8.27 -7.79
C GLU A 115 9.55 8.98 -8.33
N ASN A 116 10.20 9.82 -7.53
CA ASN A 116 11.45 10.47 -7.93
C ASN A 116 12.58 9.46 -8.17
N TYR A 117 12.64 8.38 -7.38
CA TYR A 117 13.62 7.31 -7.60
C TYR A 117 13.40 6.61 -8.94
N VAL A 118 12.17 6.16 -9.24
CA VAL A 118 11.88 5.45 -10.50
C VAL A 118 11.96 6.35 -11.72
N LEU A 119 11.72 7.66 -11.57
CA LEU A 119 11.83 8.67 -12.63
C LEU A 119 13.25 9.23 -12.80
N SER A 120 14.19 8.87 -11.93
CA SER A 120 15.55 9.43 -12.00
C SER A 120 16.24 9.10 -13.32
N ASP A 121 17.12 10.00 -13.77
CA ASP A 121 17.89 9.83 -15.02
C ASP A 121 18.63 8.49 -15.06
N GLU A 122 19.17 8.04 -13.92
CA GLU A 122 19.84 6.75 -13.80
C GLU A 122 18.93 5.59 -14.22
N LYS A 123 17.67 5.62 -13.79
CA LYS A 123 16.72 4.54 -14.04
C LYS A 123 16.09 4.62 -15.42
N THR A 124 15.88 5.83 -15.93
CA THR A 124 15.06 6.05 -17.12
C THR A 124 15.86 6.23 -18.40
N ARG A 125 17.19 6.35 -18.33
CA ARG A 125 18.07 6.55 -19.50
C ARG A 125 17.94 5.48 -20.59
N SER A 126 17.58 4.25 -20.22
CA SER A 126 17.42 3.15 -21.20
C SER A 126 16.05 3.11 -21.85
N LEU A 127 15.10 3.95 -21.42
CA LEU A 127 13.73 3.92 -21.90
C LEU A 127 13.61 4.66 -23.23
N ASN A 128 12.90 4.07 -24.18
CA ASN A 128 12.44 4.78 -25.36
C ASN A 128 11.19 5.63 -25.06
N SER A 129 10.71 6.38 -26.05
CA SER A 129 9.56 7.29 -25.87
C SER A 129 8.27 6.58 -25.46
N ILE A 130 8.02 5.37 -25.98
CA ILE A 130 6.81 4.59 -25.68
C ILE A 130 6.88 4.06 -24.25
N GLU A 131 8.03 3.54 -23.84
CA GLU A 131 8.27 3.03 -22.47
C GLU A 131 8.22 4.15 -21.43
N TRP A 132 8.72 5.34 -21.79
CA TRP A 132 8.61 6.54 -20.96
C TRP A 132 7.15 6.98 -20.77
N GLU A 133 6.36 7.00 -21.85
CA GLU A 133 4.92 7.29 -21.77
C GLU A 133 4.19 6.26 -20.92
N LEU A 134 4.52 4.98 -21.06
CA LEU A 134 3.98 3.89 -20.25
C LEU A 134 4.29 4.08 -18.76
N LEU A 135 5.54 4.42 -18.40
CA LEU A 135 5.93 4.73 -17.02
C LEU A 135 5.13 5.90 -16.44
N ASN A 136 5.01 7.00 -17.17
CA ASN A 136 4.26 8.16 -16.71
C ASN A 136 2.77 7.86 -16.55
N LEU A 137 2.18 7.11 -17.48
CA LEU A 137 0.79 6.66 -17.40
C LEU A 137 0.58 5.76 -16.17
N HIS A 138 1.46 4.79 -15.95
CA HIS A 138 1.42 3.90 -14.79
C HIS A 138 1.44 4.68 -13.47
N LEU A 139 2.40 5.62 -13.31
CA LEU A 139 2.50 6.43 -12.11
C LEU A 139 1.24 7.28 -11.87
N LYS A 140 0.69 7.87 -12.94
CA LYS A 140 -0.56 8.62 -12.87
C LYS A 140 -1.73 7.74 -12.41
N GLN A 141 -1.92 6.57 -13.04
CA GLN A 141 -2.98 5.62 -12.67
C GLN A 141 -2.84 5.13 -11.24
N LYS A 142 -1.62 4.79 -10.81
CA LYS A 142 -1.31 4.40 -9.44
C LYS A 142 -1.70 5.49 -8.44
N ARG A 143 -1.36 6.76 -8.72
CA ARG A 143 -1.74 7.90 -7.88
C ARG A 143 -3.25 8.05 -7.77
N GLU A 144 -3.96 8.02 -8.89
CA GLU A 144 -5.42 8.16 -8.92
C GLU A 144 -6.13 7.03 -8.16
N LEU A 145 -5.71 5.79 -8.36
CA LEU A 145 -6.30 4.63 -7.67
C LEU A 145 -5.99 4.64 -6.17
N THR A 146 -4.79 5.06 -5.79
CA THR A 146 -4.41 5.18 -4.38
C THR A 146 -5.18 6.29 -3.69
N ALA A 147 -5.38 7.43 -4.35
CA ALA A 147 -6.25 8.49 -3.85
C ALA A 147 -7.69 7.98 -3.64
N ARG A 148 -8.25 7.25 -4.61
CA ARG A 148 -9.60 6.65 -4.47
C ARG A 148 -9.69 5.68 -3.29
N MET A 149 -8.67 4.86 -3.05
CA MET A 149 -8.61 3.97 -1.88
C MET A 149 -8.63 4.79 -0.58
N ASN A 150 -7.81 5.84 -0.51
CA ASN A 150 -7.70 6.69 0.67
C ASN A 150 -8.99 7.49 0.93
N ASP A 151 -9.64 7.98 -0.12
CA ASP A 151 -10.93 8.65 -0.03
C ASP A 151 -12.01 7.69 0.48
N ALA A 152 -12.09 6.48 -0.08
CA ALA A 152 -13.03 5.45 0.37
C ALA A 152 -12.83 5.11 1.86
N VAL A 153 -11.58 4.93 2.30
CA VAL A 153 -11.27 4.74 3.73
C VAL A 153 -11.70 5.95 4.55
N THR A 154 -11.41 7.16 4.10
CA THR A 154 -11.77 8.39 4.82
C THR A 154 -13.29 8.52 5.00
N LEU A 155 -14.06 8.28 3.93
CA LEU A 155 -15.52 8.29 3.96
C LEU A 155 -16.05 7.21 4.90
N ALA A 156 -15.48 6.01 4.83
CA ALA A 156 -15.90 4.92 5.69
C ALA A 156 -15.56 5.19 7.17
N LEU A 157 -14.40 5.75 7.47
CA LEU A 157 -14.09 6.22 8.81
C LEU A 157 -15.11 7.27 9.26
N LYS A 158 -15.61 8.14 8.38
CA LYS A 158 -16.72 9.10 8.62
C LYS A 158 -18.11 8.50 8.81
N GLY A 159 -18.20 7.17 8.83
CA GLY A 159 -19.46 6.45 9.02
C GLY A 159 -20.25 6.26 7.74
N GLU A 160 -19.71 6.65 6.57
CA GLU A 160 -20.34 6.32 5.31
C GLU A 160 -20.28 4.81 5.04
N LYS A 161 -21.32 4.30 4.40
CA LYS A 161 -21.41 2.88 4.05
C LYS A 161 -20.67 2.65 2.73
N ILE A 162 -19.42 2.21 2.85
CA ILE A 162 -18.61 1.73 1.72
C ILE A 162 -18.67 0.21 1.70
N SER A 163 -18.97 -0.39 0.54
CA SER A 163 -19.06 -1.85 0.40
C SER A 163 -17.68 -2.51 0.36
N GLU A 164 -17.64 -3.79 0.76
CA GLU A 164 -16.46 -4.66 0.57
C GLU A 164 -16.00 -4.68 -0.90
N ASP A 165 -16.97 -4.80 -1.83
CA ASP A 165 -16.72 -4.78 -3.27
C ASP A 165 -16.02 -3.51 -3.74
N ASN A 166 -16.31 -2.36 -3.12
CA ASN A 166 -15.63 -1.11 -3.49
C ASN A 166 -14.12 -1.20 -3.21
N PHE A 167 -13.74 -1.68 -2.02
CA PHE A 167 -12.32 -1.88 -1.69
C PHE A 167 -11.69 -2.94 -2.59
N ALA A 168 -12.36 -4.08 -2.80
CA ALA A 168 -11.85 -5.15 -3.63
C ALA A 168 -11.62 -4.70 -5.09
N MET A 169 -12.53 -3.93 -5.66
CA MET A 169 -12.40 -3.41 -7.03
C MET A 169 -11.24 -2.42 -7.17
N ILE A 170 -11.00 -1.57 -6.16
CA ILE A 170 -9.85 -0.66 -6.18
C ILE A 170 -8.53 -1.44 -6.07
N TYR A 171 -8.46 -2.45 -5.18
CA TYR A 171 -7.30 -3.34 -5.10
C TYR A 171 -7.03 -4.09 -6.40
N LEU A 172 -8.07 -4.65 -7.02
CA LEU A 172 -7.96 -5.33 -8.30
C LEU A 172 -7.37 -4.41 -9.37
N SER A 173 -7.91 -3.19 -9.45
CA SER A 173 -7.42 -2.17 -10.38
C SER A 173 -5.95 -1.83 -10.14
N LEU A 174 -5.54 -1.66 -8.87
CA LEU A 174 -4.14 -1.43 -8.51
C LEU A 174 -3.24 -2.58 -8.92
N PHE A 175 -3.64 -3.82 -8.65
CA PHE A 175 -2.86 -5.00 -9.01
C PHE A 175 -2.74 -5.18 -10.52
N LEU A 176 -3.83 -5.01 -11.28
CA LEU A 176 -3.79 -5.14 -12.74
C LEU A 176 -2.90 -4.08 -13.37
N VAL A 177 -3.02 -2.81 -12.98
CA VAL A 177 -2.16 -1.72 -13.47
C VAL A 177 -0.68 -1.99 -13.17
N GLN A 178 -0.38 -2.52 -11.98
CA GLN A 178 0.98 -2.88 -11.59
C GLN A 178 1.51 -4.08 -12.41
N LEU A 179 0.70 -5.13 -12.57
CA LEU A 179 1.07 -6.33 -13.32
C LEU A 179 1.32 -6.04 -14.80
N GLU A 180 0.41 -5.32 -15.45
CA GLU A 180 0.50 -4.98 -16.86
C GLU A 180 1.70 -4.07 -17.15
N PHE A 181 1.94 -3.09 -16.27
CA PHE A 181 3.14 -2.26 -16.35
C PHE A 181 4.41 -3.10 -16.27
N TRP A 182 4.56 -3.93 -15.23
CA TRP A 182 5.77 -4.73 -15.07
C TRP A 182 5.93 -5.80 -16.14
N ASP A 183 4.86 -6.33 -16.73
CA ASP A 183 4.97 -7.26 -17.85
C ASP A 183 5.51 -6.57 -19.11
N ALA A 184 4.99 -5.37 -19.40
CA ALA A 184 5.34 -4.58 -20.59
C ALA A 184 6.70 -3.87 -20.50
N MET A 185 7.24 -3.64 -19.30
CA MET A 185 8.52 -2.92 -19.14
C MET A 185 9.74 -3.76 -19.55
N PRO A 186 10.78 -3.12 -20.15
CA PRO A 186 12.02 -3.80 -20.51
C PRO A 186 12.70 -4.44 -19.30
N LYS A 187 13.24 -5.65 -19.48
CA LYS A 187 13.95 -6.37 -18.41
C LYS A 187 15.05 -5.52 -17.76
N THR A 188 15.81 -4.77 -18.55
CA THR A 188 16.87 -3.87 -18.07
C THR A 188 16.34 -2.82 -17.09
N TYR A 189 15.17 -2.25 -17.35
CA TYR A 189 14.53 -1.31 -16.44
C TYR A 189 14.04 -2.03 -15.18
N ARG A 190 13.39 -3.19 -15.32
CA ARG A 190 12.87 -3.97 -14.19
C ARG A 190 13.98 -4.35 -13.21
N ASP A 191 15.09 -4.88 -13.72
CA ASP A 191 16.24 -5.31 -12.93
C ASP A 191 16.94 -4.13 -12.22
N ASN A 192 16.76 -2.89 -12.70
CA ASN A 192 17.30 -1.69 -12.08
C ASN A 192 16.40 -1.10 -10.98
N ILE A 193 15.13 -1.54 -10.90
CA ILE A 193 14.14 -1.05 -9.92
C ILE A 193 13.80 -2.10 -8.86
N LEU A 194 13.58 -3.36 -9.25
CA LEU A 194 13.07 -4.46 -8.42
C LEU A 194 14.15 -5.24 -7.68
#